data_AF-J4UB51-F1
#
_entry.id   AF-J4UB51-F1
#
_cell.length_a   1.000
_cell.length_b   1.000
_cell.length_c   1.000
_cell.angle_alpha   90.00
_cell.angle_beta   90.00
_cell.angle_gamma   90.00
#
_symmetry.space_group_name_H-M   'P 1'
#
loop_
_entity.id
_entity.type
_entity.pdbx_description
1 polymer ?
#
loop_
_entity_poly.entity_id
_entity_poly.type
_entity_poly.pdbx_seq_one_letter_code
_entity_poly.pdbx_strand_id
1 'polypeptide(L)' 'MKKRFLKDLLVLIGIMFVIFIVCIFLPEKIPVHFNARGTTDIFAGKYYLLFATVIPYSAYWKFLRGRKSKNE' A
#
# COMPACT_ATOMS: atom_id res chain seq x y z
N MET A 1 19.83 10.26 -11.89
CA MET A 1 19.30 9.04 -11.21
C MET A 1 19.00 9.25 -9.72
N LYS A 2 19.91 9.80 -8.91
CA LYS A 2 19.74 9.96 -7.45
C LYS A 2 18.49 10.73 -7.03
N LYS A 3 18.17 11.85 -7.68
CA LYS A 3 16.96 12.66 -7.42
C LYS A 3 15.64 11.91 -7.74
N ARG A 4 15.64 11.11 -8.81
CA ARG A 4 14.47 10.31 -9.22
C ARG A 4 14.21 9.18 -8.22
N PHE A 5 15.26 8.45 -7.85
CA PHE A 5 15.20 7.43 -6.81
C PHE A 5 14.71 7.99 -5.47
N LEU A 6 15.25 9.14 -5.04
CA LEU A 6 14.82 9.80 -3.81
C LEU A 6 13.32 10.17 -3.83
N LYS A 7 12.82 10.65 -4.97
CA LYS A 7 11.39 10.96 -5.15
C LYS A 7 10.53 9.70 -5.01
N ASP A 8 10.96 8.59 -5.62
CA ASP A 8 10.18 7.34 -5.58
C ASP A 8 10.20 6.69 -4.19
N LEU A 9 11.34 6.78 -3.48
CA LEU A 9 11.43 6.38 -2.08
C LEU A 9 10.51 7.23 -1.19
N LEU A 10 10.47 8.56 -1.40
CA LEU A 10 9.59 9.46 -0.67
C LEU A 10 8.10 9.12 -0.90
N VAL A 11 7.72 8.82 -2.14
CA VAL A 11 6.35 8.40 -2.47
C VAL A 11 6.01 7.07 -1.80
N LEU A 12 6.93 6.10 -1.82
CA LEU A 12 6.73 4.81 -1.15
C LEU A 12 6.50 5.00 0.36
N ILE A 13 7.35 5.77 1.02
CA ILE A 13 7.23 6.10 2.45
C ILE A 13 5.91 6.83 2.72
N GLY A 14 5.53 7.78 1.87
CA GLY A 14 4.27 8.52 2.01
C GLY A 14 3.05 7.60 1.94
N ILE A 15 3.02 6.65 1.00
CA ILE A 15 1.93 5.67 0.89
C ILE A 15 1.91 4.75 2.11
N MET A 16 3.07 4.23 2.55
CA MET A 16 3.17 3.42 3.77
C MET A 16 2.66 4.17 4.99
N PHE A 17 2.99 5.46 5.11
CA PHE A 17 2.57 6.30 6.22
C PHE A 17 1.04 6.47 6.25
N VAL A 18 0.40 6.73 5.10
CA VAL A 18 -1.06 6.82 5.02
C VAL A 18 -1.71 5.50 5.45
N ILE A 19 -1.22 4.35 4.98
CA ILE A 19 -1.73 3.04 5.38
C ILE A 19 -1.52 2.80 6.88
N PHE A 20 -0.36 3.18 7.41
CA PHE A 20 -0.06 3.06 8.84
C PHE A 20 -1.07 3.84 9.69
N ILE A 21 -1.38 5.09 9.31
CA ILE A 21 -2.39 5.90 10.01
C ILE A 21 -3.76 5.20 9.97
N VAL A 22 -4.16 4.62 8.84
CA VAL A 22 -5.40 3.83 8.76
C VAL A 22 -5.36 2.66 9.74
N CYS A 23 -4.25 1.90 9.78
CA CYS A 23 -4.09 0.75 10.68
C CYS A 23 -4.21 1.10 12.17
N ILE A 24 -3.92 2.34 12.60
CA ILE A 24 -4.10 2.76 14.00
C ILE A 24 -5.57 2.65 14.44
N PHE A 25 -6.50 2.91 13.51
CA PHE A 25 -7.94 2.85 13.77
C PHE A 25 -8.53 1.43 13.67
N LEU A 26 -7.71 0.44 13.27
CA LEU A 26 -8.15 -0.95 13.14
C LEU A 26 -7.97 -1.72 14.45
N PRO A 27 -8.81 -2.74 14.70
CA PRO A 27 -8.62 -3.66 15.82
C PRO A 27 -7.33 -4.47 15.63
N GLU A 28 -6.73 -4.95 16.72
CA GLU A 28 -5.45 -5.70 16.69
C GLU A 28 -5.42 -6.85 15.69
N LYS A 29 -6.57 -7.52 15.50
CA LYS A 29 -6.77 -8.57 14.50
C LYS A 29 -7.88 -8.17 13.54
N ILE A 30 -7.61 -8.31 12.25
CA ILE A 30 -8.57 -8.05 11.18
C ILE A 30 -8.87 -9.32 10.38
N PRO A 31 -10.12 -9.49 9.91
CA PRO A 31 -10.46 -10.54 8.96
C PRO A 31 -9.78 -10.25 7.62
N VAL A 32 -9.00 -11.20 7.09
CA VAL A 32 -8.34 -11.05 5.77
C VAL A 32 -8.92 -11.99 4.72
N HIS A 33 -9.60 -13.05 5.15
CA HIS A 33 -10.25 -14.00 4.28
C HIS A 33 -11.63 -14.35 4.84
N PHE A 34 -12.57 -14.48 3.92
CA PHE A 34 -13.92 -14.95 4.18
C PHE A 34 -14.14 -16.16 3.29
N ASN A 35 -14.66 -17.24 3.87
CA ASN A 35 -14.95 -18.43 3.09
C ASN A 35 -16.20 -18.22 2.19
N ALA A 36 -16.54 -19.24 1.39
CA ALA A 36 -17.71 -19.19 0.50
C ALA A 36 -19.06 -19.01 1.22
N ARG A 37 -19.11 -19.18 2.55
CA ARG A 37 -20.29 -18.94 3.39
C ARG A 37 -20.30 -17.54 4.01
N GLY A 38 -19.30 -16.71 3.71
CA GLY A 38 -19.15 -15.36 4.26
C GLY A 38 -18.65 -15.32 5.70
N THR A 39 -18.24 -16.45 6.28
CA THR A 39 -17.67 -16.47 7.64
C THR A 39 -16.18 -16.25 7.58
N THR A 40 -15.65 -15.41 8.47
CA THR A 40 -14.21 -15.20 8.61
C THR A 40 -13.53 -16.47 9.11
N ASP A 41 -12.55 -16.96 8.35
CA ASP A 41 -11.73 -18.11 8.70
C ASP A 41 -10.26 -17.72 8.96
N ILE A 42 -9.77 -16.62 8.38
CA ILE A 42 -8.40 -16.14 8.57
C ILE A 42 -8.37 -14.71 9.12
N PHE A 43 -7.61 -14.55 10.21
CA PHE A 43 -7.30 -13.26 10.82
C PHE A 43 -5.81 -12.95 10.69
N ALA A 44 -5.49 -11.69 10.43
CA ALA A 44 -4.12 -11.18 10.46
C ALA A 44 -4.01 -9.99 11.43
N GLY A 45 -2.79 -9.67 11.86
CA GLY A 45 -2.55 -8.46 12.64
C GLY A 45 -2.84 -7.20 11.81
N LYS A 46 -3.31 -6.12 12.44
CA LYS A 46 -3.65 -4.86 11.75
C LYS A 46 -2.57 -4.32 10.80
N TYR A 47 -1.30 -4.50 11.15
CA TYR A 47 -0.17 -4.05 10.32
C TYR A 47 0.12 -4.92 9.09
N TYR A 48 -0.56 -6.06 8.92
CA TYR A 48 -0.48 -6.86 7.69
C TYR A 48 -0.81 -6.04 6.44
N LEU A 49 -1.71 -5.06 6.56
CA LEU A 49 -2.08 -4.17 5.46
C LEU A 49 -0.92 -3.32 4.92
N LEU A 50 0.18 -3.14 5.66
CA LEU A 50 1.35 -2.44 5.16
C LEU A 50 1.99 -3.15 3.96
N PHE A 51 1.87 -4.48 3.87
CA PHE A 51 2.32 -5.24 2.69
C PHE A 51 1.50 -4.92 1.44
N ALA A 52 0.25 -4.48 1.61
CA ALA A 52 -0.60 -4.06 0.50
C ALA A 52 -0.09 -2.76 -0.16
N THR A 53 0.88 -2.05 0.42
CA THR A 53 1.53 -0.85 -0.17
C THR A 53 2.04 -1.08 -1.60
N VAL A 54 2.44 -2.31 -1.94
CA VAL A 54 2.85 -2.67 -3.30
C VAL A 54 1.79 -2.32 -4.34
N ILE A 55 0.50 -2.43 -4.01
CA ILE A 55 -0.62 -2.17 -4.93
C ILE A 55 -0.67 -0.68 -5.32
N PRO A 56 -0.88 0.28 -4.39
CA PRO A 56 -0.90 1.70 -4.71
C PRO A 56 0.45 2.20 -5.25
N TYR A 57 1.59 1.68 -4.79
CA TYR A 57 2.89 2.06 -5.35
C TYR A 57 3.04 1.60 -6.81
N SER A 58 2.57 0.40 -7.15
CA SER A 58 2.55 -0.09 -8.53
C SER A 58 1.66 0.77 -9.42
N ALA A 59 0.50 1.22 -8.91
CA ALA A 59 -0.37 2.16 -9.61
C ALA A 59 0.32 3.52 -9.84
N TYR A 60 1.00 4.07 -8.82
CA TYR A 60 1.82 5.27 -8.97
C TYR A 60 2.88 5.10 -10.05
N TRP A 61 3.61 3.99 -10.05
CA TRP A 61 4.64 3.74 -11.04
C TRP A 61 4.05 3.67 -12.45
N LYS A 62 3.00 2.86 -12.65
CA LYS A 62 2.39 2.63 -13.97
C LYS A 62 1.75 3.89 -14.56
N PHE A 63 0.99 4.64 -13.76
CA PHE A 63 0.14 5.71 -14.28
C PHE A 63 0.69 7.12 -14.10
N LEU A 64 1.42 7.39 -13.00
CA LEU A 64 1.89 8.74 -12.66
C LEU A 64 3.36 8.92 -13.03
N ARG A 65 4.23 7.98 -12.64
CA ARG A 65 5.67 8.05 -12.90
C ARG A 65 5.99 7.87 -14.38
N GLY A 66 5.29 6.96 -15.08
CA GLY A 66 5.50 6.69 -16.51
C GLY A 66 5.15 7.88 -17.42
N ARG A 67 4.12 8.66 -17.07
CA ARG A 67 3.70 9.84 -17.86
C ARG A 67 4.74 10.95 -17.89
N LYS A 68 5.45 11.17 -16.77
CA LYS A 68 6.47 12.24 -16.70
C LYS A 68 7.68 11.97 -17.59
N SER A 69 7.95 10.71 -17.93
CA SER A 69 9.06 10.29 -18.80
C SER A 69 8.77 10.48 -20.29
N LYS A 70 7.53 10.76 -20.68
CA LYS A 70 7.09 10.87 -22.08
C LYS A 70 6.85 12.32 -22.52
N ASN A 71 6.90 13.25 -21.56
CA ASN A 71 6.66 14.68 -21.74
C ASN A 71 7.93 15.53 -21.47
N GLU A 72 9.09 14.89 -21.31
CA GLU A 72 10.44 15.46 -21.41
C GLU A 72 11.07 14.94 -22.70
#